data_AF-A0A5B8RHA5-F1
#
_entry.id   AF-A0A5B8RHA5-F1
#
_cell.length_a   1.000
_cell.length_b   1.000
_cell.length_c   1.000
_cell.angle_alpha   90.00
_cell.angle_beta   90.00
_cell.angle_gamma   90.00
#
_symmetry.space_group_name_H-M   'P 1'
#
loop_
_entity.id
_entity.type
_entity.pdbx_description
1 polymer ?
#
loop_
_entity_poly.entity_id
_entity_poly.type
_entity_poly.pdbx_seq_one_letter_code
_entity_poly.pdbx_strand_id
1 'polypeptide(L)'
;MSDAIDLDAMFAEMDRAADRAERTLDGRFGDIYRELRALTPEQIDGITPDTTDQREYERLMALVQEASERNMEQGELINRIRELGTVAKQIAQQVSGLRGLV
;
A
#
# COMPACT_ATOMS: atom_id res chain seq x y z
N MET A 1 28.55 -13.30 7.62
CA MET A 1 27.24 -13.80 7.17
C MET A 1 26.27 -12.71 7.54
N SER A 2 25.93 -11.85 6.58
CA SER A 2 25.05 -10.70 6.82
C SER A 2 23.63 -11.22 6.78
N ASP A 3 22.87 -11.07 7.86
CA ASP A 3 21.40 -11.13 7.86
C ASP A 3 20.87 -9.91 7.09
N ALA A 4 21.18 -9.85 5.79
CA ALA A 4 20.39 -9.07 4.88
C ALA A 4 19.09 -9.86 4.75
N ILE A 5 18.04 -9.39 5.43
CA ILE A 5 16.67 -9.78 5.14
C ILE A 5 16.56 -9.77 3.61
N ASP A 6 16.33 -10.95 3.03
CA ASP A 6 16.28 -11.13 1.60
C ASP A 6 15.00 -10.45 1.13
N LEU A 7 15.12 -9.15 0.82
CA LEU A 7 14.01 -8.27 0.48
C LEU A 7 13.21 -8.87 -0.66
N ASP A 8 13.87 -9.54 -1.60
CA ASP A 8 13.24 -10.26 -2.71
C ASP A 8 12.32 -11.40 -2.24
N ALA A 9 12.73 -12.14 -1.20
CA ALA A 9 11.91 -13.20 -0.61
C ALA A 9 10.72 -12.62 0.15
N MET A 10 10.91 -11.49 0.83
CA MET A 10 9.84 -10.77 1.54
C MET A 10 8.82 -10.20 0.55
N PHE A 11 9.28 -9.60 -0.55
CA PHE A 11 8.45 -9.13 -1.66
C PHE A 11 7.65 -10.27 -2.29
N ALA A 12 8.29 -11.42 -2.53
CA ALA A 12 7.58 -12.58 -3.09
C ALA A 12 6.52 -13.15 -2.14
N GLU A 13 6.75 -13.13 -0.82
CA GLU A 13 5.75 -13.54 0.16
C GLU A 13 4.60 -12.53 0.25
N MET A 14 4.93 -11.24 0.24
CA MET A 14 3.95 -10.16 0.15
C MET A 14 3.11 -10.25 -1.12
N ASP A 15 3.71 -10.55 -2.27
CA ASP A 15 2.98 -10.75 -3.53
C ASP A 15 1.98 -11.90 -3.44
N ARG A 16 2.37 -13.01 -2.81
CA ARG A 16 1.45 -14.13 -2.60
C ARG A 16 0.34 -13.78 -1.61
N ALA A 17 0.65 -12.99 -0.57
CA ALA A 17 -0.36 -12.49 0.36
C ALA A 17 -1.31 -11.52 -0.34
N ALA A 18 -0.78 -10.68 -1.21
CA ALA A 18 -1.52 -9.71 -1.99
C ALA A 18 -2.41 -10.36 -3.05
N ASP A 19 -1.95 -11.41 -3.72
CA ASP A 19 -2.78 -12.20 -4.65
C ASP A 19 -3.98 -12.84 -3.95
N ARG A 20 -3.82 -13.22 -2.68
CA ARG A 20 -4.91 -13.77 -1.86
C ARG A 20 -5.85 -12.65 -1.41
N ALA A 21 -5.28 -11.52 -1.01
CA ALA A 21 -6.04 -10.32 -0.66
C ALA A 21 -6.87 -9.87 -1.87
N GLU A 22 -6.28 -9.63 -3.04
CA GLU A 22 -6.95 -9.20 -4.27
C GLU A 22 -8.16 -10.08 -4.65
N ARG A 23 -8.04 -11.40 -4.50
CA ARG A 23 -9.17 -12.34 -4.73
C ARG A 23 -10.29 -12.23 -3.70
N THR A 24 -10.00 -11.67 -2.54
CA THR A 24 -10.93 -11.46 -1.43
C THR A 24 -11.46 -10.01 -1.39
N LEU A 25 -10.71 -9.07 -1.96
CA LEU A 25 -11.01 -7.64 -2.12
C LEU A 25 -12.01 -7.42 -3.26
N ASP A 26 -13.16 -8.09 -3.22
CA ASP A 26 -14.23 -7.88 -4.19
C ASP A 26 -15.11 -6.70 -3.71
N GLY A 27 -14.98 -5.53 -4.36
CA GLY A 27 -15.75 -4.32 -4.03
C GLY A 27 -14.96 -2.99 -4.03
N ARG A 28 -15.37 -2.08 -3.13
CA ARG A 28 -15.08 -0.63 -3.11
C ARG A 28 -13.59 -0.23 -3.09
N PHE A 29 -12.70 -1.10 -2.64
CA PHE A 29 -11.26 -0.81 -2.51
C PHE A 29 -10.36 -1.65 -3.41
N GLY A 30 -10.93 -2.56 -4.21
CA GLY A 30 -10.15 -3.45 -5.09
C GLY A 30 -9.33 -2.68 -6.13
N ASP A 31 -9.89 -1.61 -6.70
CA ASP A 31 -9.17 -0.74 -7.65
C ASP A 31 -8.01 0.00 -6.99
N ILE A 32 -8.22 0.54 -5.79
CA ILE A 32 -7.18 1.22 -5.00
C ILE A 32 -6.04 0.26 -4.68
N TYR A 33 -6.37 -0.97 -4.30
CA TYR A 33 -5.38 -1.99 -3.98
C TYR A 33 -4.55 -2.40 -5.21
N ARG A 34 -5.20 -2.62 -6.35
CA ARG A 34 -4.52 -2.93 -7.62
C ARG A 34 -3.58 -1.83 -8.07
N GLU A 35 -4.00 -0.58 -7.95
CA GLU A 35 -3.18 0.57 -8.32
C GLU A 35 -1.98 0.75 -7.40
N LEU A 36 -2.13 0.54 -6.08
CA LEU A 36 -0.99 0.54 -5.15
C LEU A 36 0.03 -0.53 -5.53
N ARG A 37 -0.44 -1.72 -5.88
CA ARG A 37 0.42 -2.83 -6.28
C ARG A 37 1.10 -2.64 -7.62
N ALA A 38 0.48 -1.88 -8.53
CA ALA A 38 1.05 -1.56 -9.83
C ALA A 38 2.20 -0.55 -9.74
N LEU A 39 2.45 0.06 -8.57
CA LEU A 39 3.59 0.94 -8.36
C LEU A 39 4.89 0.14 -8.41
N THR A 40 5.80 0.55 -9.28
CA THR A 40 7.12 -0.09 -9.38
C THR A 40 8.03 0.39 -8.25
N PRO A 41 9.05 -0.40 -7.86
CA PRO A 41 10.05 0.03 -6.89
C PRO A 41 10.68 1.38 -7.27
N GLU A 42 10.94 1.64 -8.55
CA GLU A 42 11.51 2.91 -9.02
C GLU A 42 10.53 4.09 -8.85
N GLN A 43 9.22 3.84 -8.94
CA GLN A 43 8.22 4.87 -8.66
C GLN A 43 8.14 5.16 -7.16
N ILE A 44 8.34 4.16 -6.30
CA ILE A 44 8.36 4.31 -4.86
C ILE A 44 9.67 5.03 -4.43
N ASP A 45 10.82 4.58 -4.92
CA ASP A 45 12.13 5.21 -4.68
C ASP A 45 12.21 6.64 -5.25
N GLY A 46 11.47 6.93 -6.32
CA GLY A 46 11.36 8.27 -6.89
C GLY A 46 10.54 9.24 -6.04
N ILE A 47 9.66 8.73 -5.17
CA ILE A 47 8.87 9.55 -4.24
C ILE A 47 9.74 9.95 -3.05
N THR A 48 10.65 9.08 -2.61
CA THR A 48 11.52 9.32 -1.46
C THR A 48 12.76 8.38 -1.53
N PRO A 49 13.98 8.89 -1.27
CA PRO A 49 15.21 8.13 -1.46
C PRO A 49 15.66 7.31 -0.22
N ASP A 50 14.76 6.98 0.72
CA ASP A 50 15.14 6.46 2.04
C ASP A 50 14.47 5.11 2.39
N THR A 51 15.12 4.31 3.24
CA THR A 51 14.59 2.98 3.67
C THR A 51 13.31 3.03 4.54
N THR A 52 12.76 4.22 4.77
CA THR A 52 11.49 4.43 5.50
C THR A 52 10.28 4.13 4.61
N ASP A 53 10.48 4.17 3.30
CA ASP A 53 9.41 4.29 2.33
C ASP A 53 8.73 2.96 2.04
N GLN A 54 9.52 1.89 2.06
CA GLN A 54 9.01 0.53 1.97
C GLN A 54 8.11 0.17 3.17
N ARG A 55 8.46 0.62 4.38
CA ARG A 55 7.65 0.39 5.58
C ARG A 55 6.33 1.16 5.53
N GLU A 56 6.33 2.38 5.00
CA GLU A 56 5.10 3.18 4.84
C GLU A 56 4.22 2.66 3.68
N TYR A 57 4.83 2.17 2.61
CA TYR A 57 4.13 1.45 1.54
C TYR A 57 3.45 0.17 2.08
N GLU A 58 4.18 -0.65 2.84
CA GLU A 58 3.66 -1.85 3.49
C GLU A 58 2.47 -1.53 4.42
N ARG A 59 2.60 -0.47 5.23
CA ARG A 59 1.52 0.00 6.11
C ARG A 59 0.30 0.46 5.33
N LEU A 60 0.50 1.18 4.23
CA LEU A 60 -0.59 1.64 3.36
C LEU A 60 -1.33 0.45 2.73
N MET A 61 -0.59 -0.54 2.21
CA MET A 61 -1.15 -1.77 1.66
C MET A 61 -1.95 -2.56 2.70
N ALA A 62 -1.40 -2.73 3.90
CA ALA A 62 -2.08 -3.40 5.00
C ALA A 62 -3.36 -2.66 5.43
N LEU A 63 -3.33 -1.32 5.44
CA LEU A 63 -4.48 -0.49 5.77
C LEU A 63 -5.61 -0.64 4.74
N VAL A 64 -5.29 -0.64 3.44
CA VAL A 64 -6.30 -0.85 2.38
C VAL A 64 -6.90 -2.25 2.46
N GLN A 65 -6.07 -3.26 2.76
CA GLN A 65 -6.54 -4.61 2.98
C GLN A 65 -7.48 -4.71 4.19
N GLU A 66 -7.08 -4.17 5.35
CA GLU A 66 -7.89 -4.11 6.56
C GLU A 66 -9.22 -3.38 6.29
N ALA A 67 -9.16 -2.26 5.57
CA ALA A 67 -10.34 -1.48 5.22
C ALA A 67 -11.35 -2.31 4.42
N SER A 68 -10.89 -3.16 3.51
CA SER A 68 -11.80 -4.01 2.77
C SER A 68 -12.28 -5.21 3.57
N GLU A 69 -11.44 -5.86 4.38
CA GLU A 69 -11.85 -6.97 5.25
C GLU A 69 -12.91 -6.53 6.28
N ARG A 70 -12.81 -5.29 6.75
CA ARG A 70 -13.73 -4.70 7.72
C ARG A 70 -14.91 -3.96 7.08
N ASN A 71 -14.99 -3.94 5.75
CA ASN A 71 -15.98 -3.19 4.99
C ASN A 71 -16.06 -1.72 5.44
N MET A 72 -14.89 -1.11 5.64
CA MET A 72 -14.70 0.24 6.12
C MET A 72 -15.25 1.27 5.13
N GLU A 73 -15.72 2.41 5.63
CA GLU A 73 -16.14 3.51 4.77
C GLU A 73 -14.93 4.22 4.16
N GLN A 74 -15.08 4.73 2.93
CA GLN A 74 -13.98 5.40 2.21
C GLN A 74 -13.41 6.59 2.99
N GLY A 75 -14.26 7.34 3.68
CA GLY A 75 -13.83 8.44 4.54
C GLY A 75 -12.98 8.02 5.75
N GLU A 76 -13.23 6.84 6.31
CA GLU A 76 -12.42 6.30 7.42
C GLU A 76 -11.05 5.85 6.89
N LEU A 77 -11.01 5.19 5.72
CA LEU A 77 -9.75 4.84 5.06
C LEU A 77 -8.90 6.08 4.79
N ILE A 78 -9.48 7.14 4.24
CA ILE A 78 -8.79 8.41 3.96
C ILE A 78 -8.21 9.01 5.24
N ASN A 79 -8.97 9.03 6.33
CA ASN A 79 -8.50 9.57 7.61
C ASN A 79 -7.31 8.77 8.15
N ARG A 80 -7.36 7.44 8.09
CA ARG A 80 -6.25 6.57 8.50
C ARG A 80 -5.02 6.75 7.61
N ILE A 81 -5.19 6.91 6.29
CA ILE A 81 -4.07 7.23 5.39
C ILE A 81 -3.43 8.57 5.80
N ARG A 82 -4.24 9.55 6.20
CA ARG A 82 -3.73 10.85 6.65
C ARG A 82 -2.95 10.76 7.96
N GLU A 83 -3.29 9.81 8.82
CA GLU A 83 -2.63 9.52 10.09
C GLU A 83 -1.31 8.75 9.93
N LEU A 84 -1.15 7.95 8.87
CA LEU A 84 0.11 7.23 8.55
C LEU A 84 1.27 8.20 8.29
N GLY A 85 0.99 9.41 7.80
CA GLY A 85 1.97 10.48 7.65
C GLY A 85 2.21 10.90 6.20
N THR A 86 3.22 11.75 5.99
CA THR A 86 3.45 12.43 4.70
C THR A 86 3.82 11.45 3.58
N VAL A 87 4.65 10.45 3.87
CA VAL A 87 5.10 9.47 2.86
C VAL A 87 3.92 8.62 2.37
N ALA A 88 3.10 8.09 3.27
CA ALA A 88 1.89 7.34 2.91
C ALA A 88 0.92 8.18 2.06
N LYS A 89 0.78 9.49 2.34
CA LYS A 89 -0.02 10.40 1.50
C LYS A 89 0.56 10.55 0.09
N GLN A 90 1.88 10.70 -0.03
CA GLN A 90 2.54 10.85 -1.34
C GLN A 90 2.41 9.59 -2.20
N ILE A 91 2.53 8.42 -1.58
CA ILE A 91 2.28 7.13 -2.24
C ILE A 91 0.81 7.02 -2.65
N ALA A 92 -0.12 7.34 -1.74
CA ALA A 92 -1.56 7.33 -2.02
C ALA A 92 -1.96 8.32 -3.14
N GLN A 93 -1.24 9.43 -3.33
CA GLN A 93 -1.49 10.36 -4.44
C GLN A 93 -1.18 9.77 -5.82
N GLN A 94 -0.35 8.72 -5.90
CA GLN A 94 -0.12 8.02 -7.16
C GLN A 94 -1.35 7.22 -7.60
N VAL A 95 -2.19 6.82 -6.65
CA VAL A 95 -3.42 6.06 -6.87
C VAL A 95 -4.57 7.00 -7.22
N SER A 96 -5.17 6.80 -8.39
CA SER A 96 -6.27 7.60 -8.91
C SER A 96 -7.48 7.65 -7.96
N GLY A 97 -7.82 6.52 -7.34
CA GLY A 97 -8.95 6.41 -6.39
C GLY A 97 -8.73 7.09 -5.04
N LEU A 98 -7.50 7.52 -4.73
CA LEU A 98 -7.13 8.25 -3.51
C LEU A 98 -6.66 9.67 -3.82
N ARG A 99 -6.27 9.93 -5.06
CA ARG A 99 -5.77 11.23 -5.52
C ARG A 99 -6.82 12.32 -5.30
N GLY A 100 -6.42 13.37 -4.60
CA GLY A 100 -7.31 14.49 -4.23
C GLY A 100 -8.19 14.24 -3.01
N LEU A 101 -8.14 13.04 -2.42
CA LEU A 101 -8.86 12.70 -1.19
C LEU A 101 -7.94 12.71 0.04
N VAL A 102 -6.65 12.40 -0.12
CA VAL A 102 -5.68 12.31 0.99
C VAL A 102 -4.84 13.56 1.18
#